data_AF-X1BHM5-F1
#
_entry.id   AF-X1BHM5-F1
#
_cell.length_a   1.000
_cell.length_b   1.000
_cell.length_c   1.000
_cell.angle_alpha   90.00
_cell.angle_beta   90.00
_cell.angle_gamma   90.00
#
_symmetry.space_group_name_H-M   'P 1'
#
loop_
_entity.id
_entity.type
_entity.pdbx_description
1 polymer ?
#
loop_
_entity_poly.entity_id
_entity_poly.type
_entity_poly.pdbx_seq_one_letter_code
_entity_poly.pdbx_strand_id
1 'polypeptide(L)'
;MSKEENMESVLTENRIFNPIDLNPEFAKTGMSMEEYKKLYKYSIEDMEGFWGEQAKSLEWFKPYDKVWEKTDLFPGKWFVGGKLNVSYNCLDRHVI
;
A
#
# COMPACT_ATOMS: atom_id res chain seq x y z
N MET A 1 5.05 50.65 -3.81
CA MET A 1 5.68 49.48 -3.15
C MET A 1 4.63 48.86 -2.25
N SER A 2 3.79 47.99 -2.81
CA SER A 2 2.77 47.25 -2.06
C SER A 2 3.46 46.19 -1.19
N LYS A 3 3.18 46.20 0.12
CA LYS A 3 3.56 45.11 1.01
C LYS A 3 2.83 43.85 0.57
N GLU A 4 3.56 42.78 0.29
CA GLU A 4 3.01 41.43 0.23
C GLU A 4 2.57 41.03 1.65
N GLU A 5 1.27 40.92 1.86
CA GLU A 5 0.71 40.31 3.06
C GLU A 5 0.88 38.79 2.94
N ASN A 6 1.96 38.26 3.50
CA ASN A 6 2.14 36.82 3.67
C ASN A 6 1.06 36.28 4.63
N MET A 7 0.29 35.28 4.20
CA MET A 7 -0.57 34.50 5.09
C MET A 7 0.31 33.73 6.09
N GLU A 8 0.46 34.26 7.30
CA GLU A 8 0.97 33.48 8.43
C GLU A 8 -0.15 32.57 8.96
N SER A 9 -0.01 31.27 8.72
CA SER A 9 -0.82 30.25 9.38
C SER A 9 -0.38 30.13 10.84
N VAL A 10 -1.04 30.89 11.74
CA VAL A 10 -0.73 30.92 13.19
C VAL A 10 -1.24 29.66 13.93
N LEU A 11 -1.98 28.77 13.27
CA LEU A 11 -2.56 27.58 13.89
C LEU A 11 -1.85 26.31 13.42
N THR A 12 -0.74 25.96 14.09
CA THR A 12 -0.16 24.62 13.96
C THR A 12 -1.04 23.65 14.76
N GLU A 13 -1.90 22.92 14.04
CA GLU A 13 -2.74 21.87 14.60
C GLU A 13 -1.90 20.62 14.87
N ASN A 14 -1.84 20.17 16.14
CA ASN A 14 -1.03 19.03 16.59
C ASN A 14 -1.86 17.93 17.27
N ARG A 15 -3.20 18.03 17.27
CA ARG A 15 -4.05 17.01 17.88
C ARG A 15 -3.91 15.68 17.15
N ILE A 16 -3.72 14.63 17.92
CA ILE A 16 -3.73 13.24 17.45
C ILE A 16 -5.07 12.64 17.88
N PHE A 17 -5.79 12.03 16.93
CA PHE A 17 -7.04 11.33 17.21
C PHE A 17 -6.78 9.83 17.17
N ASN A 18 -6.71 9.17 18.33
CA ASN A 18 -6.48 7.73 18.33
C ASN A 18 -7.75 7.01 17.85
N PRO A 19 -7.63 6.01 16.96
CA PRO A 19 -8.79 5.26 16.48
C PRO A 19 -9.60 4.62 17.61
N ILE A 20 -8.94 4.19 18.69
CA ILE A 20 -9.60 3.59 19.85
C ILE A 20 -10.50 4.59 20.59
N ASP A 21 -10.14 5.88 20.59
CA ASP A 21 -10.93 6.94 21.23
C ASP A 21 -12.16 7.31 20.39
N LEU A 22 -12.10 7.08 19.07
CA LEU A 22 -13.17 7.39 18.12
C LEU A 22 -14.17 6.23 17.97
N ASN A 23 -13.67 5.00 17.80
CA ASN A 23 -14.47 3.80 17.63
C ASN A 23 -13.69 2.54 18.06
N PRO A 24 -13.89 2.07 19.31
CA PRO A 24 -13.17 0.91 19.85
C PRO A 24 -13.38 -0.39 19.07
N GLU A 25 -14.59 -0.63 18.54
CA GLU A 25 -14.89 -1.85 17.79
C GLU A 25 -14.19 -1.86 16.43
N PHE A 26 -14.19 -0.71 15.74
CA PHE A 26 -13.45 -0.57 14.48
C PHE A 26 -11.93 -0.58 14.70
N ALA A 27 -11.44 0.01 15.79
CA ALA A 27 -10.01 0.02 16.10
C ALA A 27 -9.42 -1.38 16.23
N LYS A 28 -10.21 -2.36 16.70
CA LYS A 28 -9.79 -3.77 16.82
C LYS A 28 -9.56 -4.46 15.47
N THR A 29 -10.16 -3.97 14.38
CA THR A 29 -9.95 -4.54 13.04
C THR A 29 -8.73 -3.94 12.33
N GLY A 30 -8.16 -2.87 12.88
CA GLY A 30 -7.00 -2.18 12.34
C GLY A 30 -5.68 -2.80 12.80
N MET A 31 -4.61 -2.43 12.09
CA MET A 31 -3.24 -2.77 12.45
C MET A 31 -2.69 -1.78 13.48
N SER A 32 -1.94 -2.27 14.47
CA SER A 32 -1.24 -1.40 15.41
C SER A 32 -0.09 -0.62 14.74
N MET A 33 0.34 0.48 15.36
CA MET A 33 1.47 1.26 14.86
C MET A 33 2.79 0.48 14.83
N GLU A 34 2.96 -0.49 15.73
CA GLU A 34 4.15 -1.35 15.76
C GLU A 34 4.13 -2.34 14.60
N GLU A 35 3.00 -3.01 14.37
CA GLU A 35 2.81 -3.94 13.25
C GLU A 35 2.97 -3.21 11.92
N TYR A 36 2.41 -2.00 11.79
CA TYR A 36 2.60 -1.16 10.61
C TYR A 36 4.08 -0.85 10.36
N LYS A 37 4.82 -0.40 11.39
CA LYS A 37 6.25 -0.10 11.25
C LYS A 37 7.05 -1.32 10.84
N LYS A 38 6.73 -2.50 11.41
CA LYS A 38 7.38 -3.76 11.06
C LYS A 38 7.09 -4.15 9.61
N LEU A 39 5.84 -4.05 9.18
CA LEU A 39 5.42 -4.39 7.82
C LEU A 39 6.02 -3.41 6.80
N TYR A 40 6.01 -2.12 7.10
CA TYR A 40 6.64 -1.08 6.28
C TYR A 40 8.14 -1.31 6.14
N LYS A 41 8.83 -1.56 7.26
CA LYS A 41 10.26 -1.89 7.25
C LYS A 41 10.54 -3.09 6.33
N TYR A 42 9.75 -4.15 6.43
CA TYR A 42 9.87 -5.32 5.56
C TYR A 42 9.69 -4.95 4.07
N SER A 43 8.67 -4.13 3.74
CA SER A 43 8.42 -3.72 2.34
C SER A 43 9.56 -2.94 1.68
N ILE A 44 10.40 -2.29 2.47
CA ILE A 44 11.54 -1.50 2.00
C ILE A 44 12.83 -2.33 1.99
N GLU A 45 13.07 -3.12 3.04
CA GLU A 45 14.31 -3.91 3.18
C GLU A 45 14.33 -5.15 2.28
N ASP A 46 13.18 -5.77 2.04
CA ASP A 46 13.01 -6.91 1.13
C ASP A 46 11.75 -6.71 0.27
N MET A 47 11.90 -5.84 -0.73
CA MET A 47 10.82 -5.45 -1.63
C MET A 47 10.26 -6.62 -2.43
N GLU A 48 11.12 -7.49 -2.98
CA GLU A 48 10.67 -8.63 -3.79
C GLU A 48 9.98 -9.69 -2.93
N GLY A 49 10.49 -9.98 -1.73
CA GLY A 49 9.82 -10.88 -0.79
C GLY A 49 8.46 -10.34 -0.36
N PHE A 50 8.40 -9.08 0.07
CA PHE A 50 7.15 -8.45 0.52
C PHE A 50 6.08 -8.48 -0.57
N TRP A 51 6.39 -7.95 -1.76
CA TRP A 51 5.42 -7.90 -2.86
C TRP A 51 5.13 -9.26 -3.47
N GLY A 52 6.09 -10.18 -3.41
CA GLY A 52 5.89 -11.58 -3.78
C GLY A 52 4.86 -12.27 -2.87
N GLU A 53 4.86 -11.99 -1.57
CA GLU A 53 3.81 -12.48 -0.67
C GLU A 53 2.47 -11.78 -0.92
N GLN A 54 2.46 -10.44 -1.08
CA GLN A 54 1.21 -9.71 -1.32
C GLN A 54 0.49 -10.15 -2.60
N ALA A 55 1.26 -10.42 -3.66
CA ALA A 55 0.70 -10.80 -4.96
C ALA A 55 0.02 -12.17 -4.98
N LYS A 56 0.27 -13.04 -3.98
CA LYS A 56 -0.44 -14.33 -3.83
C LYS A 56 -1.92 -14.17 -3.49
N SER A 57 -2.35 -12.98 -3.06
CA SER A 57 -3.77 -12.68 -2.82
C SER A 57 -4.61 -12.54 -4.10
N LEU A 58 -3.93 -12.42 -5.25
CA LEU A 58 -4.56 -12.37 -6.57
C LEU A 58 -4.56 -13.77 -7.18
N GLU A 59 -5.58 -14.06 -8.00
CA GLU A 59 -5.63 -15.26 -8.82
C GLU A 59 -4.81 -15.05 -10.09
N TRP A 60 -3.82 -15.93 -10.29
CA TRP A 60 -2.94 -15.94 -11.44
C TRP A 60 -3.22 -17.15 -12.32
N PHE A 61 -3.60 -16.93 -13.57
CA PHE A 61 -3.72 -18.01 -14.56
C PHE A 61 -2.36 -18.60 -14.93
N LYS A 62 -1.31 -17.78 -14.88
CA LYS A 62 0.08 -18.23 -14.85
C LYS A 62 0.82 -17.44 -13.76
N PRO A 63 1.43 -18.10 -12.76
CA PRO A 63 2.29 -17.43 -11.80
C PRO A 63 3.43 -16.66 -12.50
N TYR A 64 3.86 -15.56 -11.90
CA TYR A 64 5.00 -14.80 -12.38
C TYR A 64 6.31 -15.52 -12.08
N ASP A 65 7.29 -15.31 -12.95
CA ASP A 65 8.63 -15.87 -12.84
C ASP A 65 9.53 -14.98 -11.99
N LYS A 66 9.26 -13.66 -11.94
CA LYS A 66 10.00 -12.68 -11.15
C LYS A 66 9.09 -11.56 -10.62
N VAL A 67 9.26 -11.17 -9.36
CA VAL A 67 8.46 -10.10 -8.73
C VAL A 67 8.80 -8.73 -9.32
N TRP A 68 10.08 -8.41 -9.47
CA TRP A 68 10.51 -7.15 -10.05
C TRP A 68 11.73 -7.32 -10.96
N GLU A 69 11.77 -6.58 -12.06
CA GLU A 69 12.91 -6.54 -12.97
C GLU A 69 13.27 -5.09 -13.25
N LYS A 70 14.53 -4.74 -12.95
CA LYS A 70 15.10 -3.46 -13.31
C LYS A 70 15.12 -3.32 -14.84
N THR A 71 14.60 -2.19 -15.33
CA THR A 71 14.70 -1.80 -16.74
C THR A 71 15.18 -0.36 -16.85
N ASP A 72 15.47 0.10 -18.07
CA ASP A 72 15.87 1.49 -18.32
C ASP A 72 14.72 2.49 -18.06
N LEU A 73 13.48 2.00 -17.99
CA LEU A 73 12.31 2.79 -17.63
C LEU A 73 12.01 2.65 -16.14
N PHE A 74 11.73 3.79 -15.49
CA PHE A 74 11.13 3.80 -14.16
C PHE A 74 9.62 3.50 -14.28
N PRO A 75 9.03 2.64 -13.43
CA PRO A 75 9.59 2.01 -12.22
C PRO A 75 10.15 0.58 -12.39
N GLY A 76 10.55 0.16 -13.59
CA GLY A 76 10.87 -1.24 -13.92
C GLY A 76 9.63 -2.05 -14.30
N LYS A 77 9.79 -3.37 -14.42
CA LYS A 77 8.67 -4.30 -14.67
C LYS A 77 8.33 -5.07 -13.40
N TRP A 78 7.03 -5.28 -13.18
CA TRP A 78 6.51 -6.03 -12.05
C TRP A 78 5.83 -7.32 -12.51
N PHE A 79 5.98 -8.38 -11.72
CA PHE A 79 5.37 -9.70 -11.91
C PHE A 79 5.61 -10.27 -13.32
N VAL A 80 6.88 -10.25 -13.74
CA VAL A 80 7.32 -10.63 -15.08
C VAL A 80 6.94 -12.08 -15.36
N GLY A 81 6.35 -12.31 -16.54
CA GLY A 81 5.91 -13.64 -16.97
C GLY A 81 4.57 -14.09 -16.41
N GLY A 82 4.00 -13.35 -15.46
CA GLY A 82 2.70 -13.61 -14.86
C GLY A 82 1.54 -13.29 -15.81
N LYS A 83 0.44 -14.05 -15.69
CA LYS A 83 -0.79 -13.81 -16.43
C LYS A 83 -1.97 -13.86 -15.47
N LEU A 84 -2.80 -12.82 -15.51
CA LEU A 84 -4.06 -12.75 -14.78
C LEU A 84 -5.11 -12.04 -15.64
N ASN A 85 -6.37 -12.12 -15.21
CA ASN A 85 -7.44 -11.29 -15.73
C ASN A 85 -8.03 -10.45 -14.59
N VAL A 86 -8.16 -9.14 -14.83
CA VAL A 86 -8.67 -8.20 -13.82
C VAL A 86 -10.14 -8.43 -13.52
N SER A 87 -10.97 -8.65 -14.54
CA SER A 87 -12.40 -8.95 -14.37
C SER A 87 -12.58 -10.23 -13.56
N TYR A 88 -11.78 -11.27 -13.83
CA TYR A 88 -11.83 -12.51 -13.05
C TYR A 88 -11.55 -12.29 -11.56
N ASN A 89 -10.52 -11.50 -11.24
CA ASN A 89 -10.16 -11.18 -9.86
C ASN A 89 -11.17 -10.27 -9.15
N CYS A 90 -11.92 -9.45 -9.89
CA CYS A 90 -12.87 -8.50 -9.32
C CYS A 90 -14.31 -9.01 -9.31
N LEU A 91 -14.67 -9.95 -10.18
CA LEU A 91 -16.04 -10.40 -10.41
C LEU A 91 -16.12 -11.92 -10.36
N ASP A 92 -15.56 -12.61 -11.35
CA ASP A 92 -15.84 -14.03 -11.60
C ASP A 92 -15.51 -14.92 -10.39
N ARG A 93 -14.41 -14.66 -9.66
CA ARG A 93 -14.05 -15.45 -8.47
C ARG A 93 -14.95 -15.21 -7.25
N HIS A 94 -15.76 -14.16 -7.28
CA HIS A 94 -16.63 -13.75 -6.16
C HIS A 94 -18.12 -14.01 -6.42
N VAL A 95 -18.49 -14.27 -7.68
CA VAL A 95 -19.87 -14.63 -8.06
C VAL A 95 -20.01 -16.15 -7.99
N ILE A 96 -20.62 -16.63 -6.91
CA ILE A 96 -21.04 -18.04 -6.70
C ILE A 96 -22.54 -18.14 -6.92
#